data_AF-Q7TTH7-F1
#
_entry.id   AF-Q7TTH7-F1
#
_cell.length_a   1.000
_cell.length_b   1.000
_cell.length_c   1.000
_cell.angle_alpha   90.00
_cell.angle_beta   90.00
_cell.angle_gamma   90.00
#
_symmetry.space_group_name_H-M   'P 1'
#
loop_
_entity.id
_entity.type
_entity.pdbx_description
1 polymer ?
#
loop_
_entity_poly.entity_id
_entity_poly.type
_entity_poly.pdbx_seq_one_letter_code
_entity_poly.pdbx_strand_id
1 'polypeptide(L)' 'MPSKHIDDMTWKKVQDETVKAVILTKTSLKDTEILKILIKKGLKHIQDEDYLEYIKSKNKHGS' A
#
# COMPACT_ATOMS: atom_id res chain seq x y z
N MET A 1 -6.17 -14.51 2.48
CA MET A 1 -6.04 -13.11 2.95
C MET A 1 -5.35 -12.31 1.86
N PRO A 2 -5.77 -11.07 1.57
CA PRO A 2 -5.15 -10.22 0.55
C PRO A 2 -3.63 -10.04 0.76
N SER A 3 -3.19 -10.14 2.02
CA SER A 3 -1.78 -10.14 2.41
C SER A 3 -0.93 -11.26 1.82
N LYS A 4 -1.50 -12.37 1.33
CA LYS A 4 -0.73 -13.44 0.67
C LYS A 4 -0.19 -13.05 -0.71
N HIS A 5 -0.69 -11.97 -1.29
CA HIS A 5 -0.31 -11.49 -2.62
C HIS A 5 0.40 -10.13 -2.57
N ILE A 6 0.68 -9.62 -1.37
CA ILE A 6 1.41 -8.37 -1.13
C ILE A 6 2.76 -8.78 -0.53
N ASP A 7 3.86 -8.24 -1.05
CA ASP A 7 5.18 -8.50 -0.50
C ASP A 7 5.31 -7.97 0.94
N ASP A 8 6.18 -8.58 1.73
CA ASP A 8 6.33 -8.26 3.16
C ASP A 8 6.69 -6.79 3.40
N MET A 9 7.47 -6.18 2.49
CA MET A 9 7.87 -4.77 2.61
C MET A 9 6.66 -3.84 2.43
N THR A 10 5.83 -4.10 1.42
CA THR A 10 4.59 -3.36 1.21
C THR A 10 3.59 -3.61 2.33
N TRP A 11 3.48 -4.84 2.83
CA TRP A 11 2.59 -5.17 3.94
C TRP A 11 2.98 -4.44 5.22
N LYS A 12 4.28 -4.37 5.54
CA LYS A 12 4.79 -3.61 6.70
C LYS A 12 4.37 -2.13 6.65
N LYS A 13 4.43 -1.49 5.47
CA LYS A 13 3.98 -0.09 5.30
C LYS A 13 2.49 0.09 5.60
N VAL A 14 1.66 -0.90 5.24
CA VAL A 14 0.23 -0.88 5.59
C VAL A 14 0.05 -0.93 7.10
N GLN A 15 0.79 -1.79 7.79
CA GLN A 15 0.75 -1.91 9.26
C GLN A 15 1.23 -0.63 9.95
N ASP A 16 2.30 0.00 9.45
CA ASP A 16 2.81 1.27 9.99
C ASP A 16 1.76 2.39 9.87
N GLU A 17 1.06 2.48 8.73
CA GLU A 17 -0.06 3.42 8.58
C GLU A 17 -1.26 3.06 9.46
N THR A 18 -1.51 1.77 9.74
CA THR A 18 -2.52 1.36 10.74
C THR A 18 -2.16 1.88 12.12
N VAL A 19 -0.93 1.67 12.58
CA VAL A 19 -0.47 2.15 13.89
C VAL A 19 -0.63 3.66 13.98
N LYS A 20 -0.21 4.40 12.96
CA LYS A 20 -0.37 5.85 12.88
C LYS A 20 -1.84 6.28 12.94
N ALA A 21 -2.73 5.61 12.19
CA ALA A 21 -4.15 5.91 12.20
C ALA A 21 -4.80 5.66 13.56
N VAL A 22 -4.44 4.56 14.24
CA VAL A 22 -4.90 4.25 15.61
C VAL A 22 -4.43 5.32 16.59
N ILE A 23 -3.14 5.71 16.53
CA ILE A 23 -2.57 6.75 17.40
C ILE A 23 -3.29 8.09 17.20
N LEU A 24 -3.56 8.47 15.95
CA LEU A 24 -4.18 9.74 15.58
C LEU A 24 -5.67 9.78 15.98
N THR A 25 -6.41 8.72 15.68
CA THR A 25 -7.88 8.67 15.86
C THR A 25 -8.30 8.18 17.24
N LYS A 26 -7.37 7.62 18.02
CA LYS A 26 -7.64 6.92 19.29
C LYS A 26 -8.68 5.80 19.15
N THR A 27 -8.86 5.29 17.93
CA THR A 27 -9.84 4.26 17.59
C THR A 27 -9.10 3.03 17.09
N SER A 28 -9.53 1.84 17.52
CA SER A 28 -9.01 0.58 16.98
C SER A 28 -9.43 0.42 15.52
N LEU A 29 -8.44 0.26 14.64
CA LEU A 29 -8.62 0.08 13.20
C LEU A 29 -7.87 -1.19 12.76
N LYS A 30 -8.49 -1.98 11.88
CA LYS A 30 -7.88 -3.19 11.33
C LYS A 30 -7.00 -2.85 10.13
N ASP A 31 -5.93 -3.64 9.94
CA ASP A 31 -5.05 -3.52 8.77
C ASP A 31 -5.82 -3.57 7.44
N THR A 32 -6.88 -4.38 7.36
CA THR A 32 -7.72 -4.48 6.16
C THR A 32 -8.55 -3.23 5.88
N GLU A 33 -8.95 -2.48 6.91
CA GLU A 33 -9.67 -1.22 6.75
C GLU A 33 -8.74 -0.14 6.23
N ILE A 34 -7.52 -0.08 6.77
CA ILE A 34 -6.47 0.83 6.33
C ILE A 34 -6.02 0.51 4.91
N LEU A 35 -5.79 -0.77 4.59
CA LEU A 35 -5.50 -1.23 3.24
C LEU A 35 -6.58 -0.76 2.25
N LYS A 36 -7.87 -0.88 2.62
CA LYS A 36 -8.98 -0.45 1.77
C LYS A 36 -8.96 1.07 1.53
N ILE A 37 -8.61 1.87 2.53
CA ILE A 37 -8.47 3.33 2.39
C ILE A 37 -7.29 3.66 1.48
N LEU A 38 -6.15 3.01 1.68
CA LEU A 38 -4.94 3.20 0.87
C LEU A 38 -5.19 2.87 -0.60
N ILE A 39 -5.82 1.72 -0.90
CA ILE A 39 -6.19 1.33 -2.28
C ILE A 39 -7.15 2.36 -2.88
N LYS A 40 -8.21 2.76 -2.16
CA LYS A 40 -9.16 3.76 -2.65
C LYS A 40 -8.49 5.10 -2.94
N LYS A 41 -7.52 5.50 -2.12
CA LYS A 41 -6.74 6.71 -2.36
C LYS A 41 -5.82 6.54 -3.56
N GLY A 42 -5.11 5.43 -3.67
CA GLY A 42 -4.28 5.07 -4.82
C GLY A 42 -5.08 5.12 -6.13
N LEU A 43 -6.25 4.46 -6.19
CA LEU A 43 -7.12 4.44 -7.38
C LEU A 43 -7.61 5.84 -7.82
N LYS A 44 -7.63 6.83 -6.93
CA LYS A 44 -8.00 8.21 -7.27
C LYS A 44 -6.84 9.04 -7.78
N HIS A 45 -5.62 8.68 -7.42
CA HIS A 45 -4.42 9.48 -7.69
C HIS A 45 -3.48 8.81 -8.70
N ILE A 46 -3.67 7.52 -8.98
CA ILE A 46 -2.83 6.78 -9.92
C ILE A 46 -2.92 7.41 -11.31
N GLN A 47 -1.76 7.64 -11.92
CA GLN A 47 -1.59 8.20 -13.25
C GLN A 47 -0.88 7.21 -14.16
N ASP A 48 -0.86 7.51 -15.46
CA ASP A 48 -0.22 6.67 -16.46
C ASP A 48 1.28 6.49 -16.19
N GLU A 49 1.94 7.54 -15.68
CA GLU A 49 3.36 7.51 -15.34
C GLU A 49 3.70 6.49 -14.26
N ASP A 50 2.81 6.27 -13.28
CA ASP A 50 3.03 5.31 -12.19
C ASP A 50 3.22 3.89 -12.74
N TYR A 51 2.44 3.52 -13.77
CA TYR A 51 2.59 2.22 -14.44
C TYR A 51 3.89 2.14 -15.23
N LEU A 52 4.23 3.21 -15.95
CA LEU A 52 5.47 3.27 -16.74
C LEU A 52 6.70 3.16 -15.84
N GLU A 53 6.72 3.84 -14.69
CA GLU A 53 7.77 3.74 -13.70
C GLU A 53 7.86 2.35 -13.06
N TYR A 54 6.71 1.75 -12.74
CA TYR A 54 6.65 0.39 -12.23
C TYR A 54 7.30 -0.62 -13.19
N ILE A 55 6.97 -0.55 -14.49
CA ILE A 55 7.58 -1.44 -15.49
C ILE A 55 9.08 -1.14 -15.67
N LYS A 56 9.49 0.13 -15.71
CA LYS A 56 10.91 0.52 -15.78
C LYS A 56 11.72 -0.04 -14.61
N SER A 57 11.19 0.06 -13.39
CA SER A 57 11.87 -0.45 -12.19
C SER A 57 11.94 -1.98 -12.14
N LYS A 58 10.88 -2.66 -12.60
CA LYS A 58 10.84 -4.12 -12.75
C LYS A 58 11.89 -4.62 -13.75
N ASN A 59 12.03 -3.96 -14.89
CA ASN A 59 12.99 -4.36 -15.92
C ASN A 59 14.45 -4.10 -15.51
N LYS A 60 14.72 -3.06 -14.71
CA LYS A 60 16.07 -2.76 -14.20
C LYS A 60 16.66 -3.81 -13.25
N HIS A 61 15.82 -4.63 -12.62
CA HIS A 61 16.26 -5.71 -11.71
C HIS A 61 16.29 -7.08 -12.40
N GLY A 62 16.03 -7.15 -13.70
CA GLY A 62 16.06 -8.37 -14.51
C GLY A 62 17.21 -8.43 -15.54
N SER A 63 18.27 -7.63 -15.37
CA SER A 63 19.48 -7.63 -16.21
C SER A 63 20.73 -7.89 -15.39
#